data_AF-A0A357F3K4-F1
#
_entry.id   AF-A0A357F3K4-F1
#
_cell.length_a   1.000
_cell.length_b   1.000
_cell.length_c   1.000
_cell.angle_alpha   90.00
_cell.angle_beta   90.00
_cell.angle_gamma   90.00
#
_symmetry.space_group_name_H-M   'P 1'
#
loop_
_entity.id
_entity.type
_entity.pdbx_description
1 polymer ?
#
loop_
_entity_poly.entity_id
_entity_poly.type
_entity_poly.pdbx_seq_one_letter_code
_entity_poly.pdbx_strand_id
1 'polypeptide(L)'
;MSELSRQVELGQKATDTDYLDFQRTVNANVKSGARTRQSILLRKLFQREPSFFTALKHTASLAEGMNSTIASRGGLIRDLIATINERYAAKNGNDLFKATNKTATALNSLSAPVKSLDEYKSLIDNLYFIFRESIGQRLGGQVPPTFVDVNDLRTILRHDVDHGKGAKAAAKRQYLGAVFQKYSGAPSPDAIAPVAFPLVQANILASLESDLRALAASLV
;
A
#
# COMPACT_ATOMS: atom_id res chain seq x y z
N MET A 1 18.23 2.66 11.60
CA MET A 1 18.97 3.78 10.98
C MET A 1 19.88 3.30 9.86
N SER A 2 20.52 2.11 9.97
CA SER A 2 21.39 1.55 8.92
C SER A 2 20.76 1.43 7.53
N GLU A 3 19.50 0.98 7.43
CA GLU A 3 18.85 0.79 6.12
C GLU A 3 18.52 2.12 5.41
N LEU A 4 18.14 3.17 6.15
CA LEU A 4 17.87 4.50 5.56
C LEU A 4 19.15 5.13 5.00
N SER A 5 20.26 5.05 5.76
CA SER A 5 21.57 5.51 5.29
C SER A 5 22.02 4.71 4.06
N ARG A 6 21.89 3.37 4.10
CA ARG A 6 22.22 2.49 2.97
C ARG A 6 21.45 2.86 1.71
N GLN A 7 20.14 3.11 1.82
CA GLN A 7 19.30 3.44 0.67
C GLN A 7 19.63 4.82 0.06
N VAL A 8 20.08 5.77 0.88
CA VAL A 8 20.61 7.06 0.40
C VAL A 8 21.96 6.87 -0.33
N GLU A 9 22.79 5.92 0.10
CA GLU A 9 24.08 5.60 -0.51
C GLU A 9 23.98 4.78 -1.80
N LEU A 10 22.83 4.14 -2.09
CA LEU A 10 22.64 3.33 -3.31
C LEU A 10 22.71 4.15 -4.62
N GLY A 11 22.63 5.48 -4.55
CA GLY A 11 22.67 6.31 -5.76
C GLY A 11 21.53 5.97 -6.72
N GLN A 12 21.85 5.88 -8.02
CA GLN A 12 20.91 5.45 -9.07
C GLN A 12 20.38 4.02 -8.93
N LYS A 13 20.96 3.19 -8.04
CA LYS A 13 20.49 1.82 -7.79
C LYS A 13 19.36 1.74 -6.77
N ALA A 14 18.97 2.87 -6.16
CA ALA A 14 17.81 2.89 -5.29
C ALA A 14 16.53 2.59 -6.09
N THR A 15 15.74 1.64 -5.60
CA THR A 15 14.49 1.22 -6.25
C THR A 15 13.28 2.03 -5.81
N ASP A 16 13.40 2.73 -4.68
CA ASP A 16 12.38 3.64 -4.16
C ASP A 16 12.65 5.06 -4.67
N THR A 17 11.67 5.61 -5.38
CA THR A 17 11.73 6.96 -5.96
C THR A 17 11.92 8.04 -4.90
N ASP A 18 11.45 7.83 -3.66
CA ASP A 18 11.69 8.77 -2.56
C ASP A 18 13.19 8.91 -2.24
N TYR A 19 13.97 7.84 -2.32
CA TYR A 19 15.41 7.92 -2.07
C TYR A 19 16.16 8.59 -3.21
N LEU A 20 15.75 8.34 -4.46
CA LEU A 20 16.28 9.03 -5.63
C LEU A 20 16.01 10.55 -5.55
N ASP A 21 14.79 10.93 -5.19
CA ASP A 21 14.43 12.34 -5.04
C ASP A 21 15.12 12.99 -3.84
N PHE A 22 15.27 12.26 -2.72
CA PHE A 22 16.04 12.72 -1.57
C PHE A 22 17.50 13.03 -1.97
N GLN A 23 18.18 12.11 -2.66
CA GLN A 23 19.55 12.30 -3.12
C GLN A 23 19.68 13.50 -4.07
N ARG A 24 18.74 13.66 -5.02
CA ARG A 24 18.71 14.82 -5.93
C ARG A 24 18.64 16.14 -5.18
N THR A 25 17.84 16.21 -4.12
CA THR A 25 17.72 17.44 -3.30
C THR A 25 18.93 17.73 -2.42
N VAL A 26 19.81 16.75 -2.17
CA VAL A 26 21.10 16.96 -1.48
C VAL A 26 22.16 17.44 -2.47
N ASN A 27 22.18 16.87 -3.67
CA ASN A 27 23.20 17.14 -4.68
C ASN A 27 22.94 18.43 -5.48
N ALA A 28 21.68 18.85 -5.61
CA ALA A 28 21.30 20.10 -6.25
C ALA A 28 20.95 21.17 -5.20
N ASN A 29 21.46 22.39 -5.38
CA ASN A 29 21.18 23.52 -4.50
C ASN A 29 19.76 24.08 -4.77
N VAL A 30 18.73 23.27 -4.49
CA VAL A 30 17.33 23.56 -4.78
C VAL A 30 16.70 24.31 -3.61
N LYS A 31 16.10 25.48 -3.85
CA LYS A 31 15.45 26.32 -2.81
C LYS A 31 14.40 25.57 -1.97
N SER A 32 13.73 24.56 -2.53
CA SER A 32 12.75 23.72 -1.83
C SER A 32 13.32 22.43 -1.22
N GLY A 33 14.63 22.17 -1.37
CA GLY A 33 15.25 20.89 -1.04
C GLY A 33 15.12 20.48 0.44
N ALA A 34 15.14 21.42 1.38
CA ALA A 34 14.90 21.13 2.80
C ALA A 34 13.46 20.63 3.05
N ARG A 35 12.46 21.27 2.42
CA ARG A 35 11.05 20.89 2.55
C ARG A 35 10.80 19.51 1.95
N THR A 36 11.31 19.25 0.75
CA THR A 36 11.19 17.95 0.09
C THR A 36 11.81 16.82 0.92
N ARG A 37 13.03 17.03 1.46
CA ARG A 37 13.68 16.06 2.36
C ARG A 37 12.87 15.79 3.61
N GLN A 38 12.37 16.84 4.27
CA GLN A 38 11.52 16.69 5.45
C GLN A 38 10.25 15.91 5.14
N SER A 39 9.57 16.23 4.03
CA SER A 39 8.38 15.48 3.58
C SER A 39 8.72 14.00 3.38
N ILE A 40 9.78 13.68 2.64
CA ILE A 40 10.24 12.30 2.40
C ILE A 40 10.52 11.57 3.71
N LEU A 41 11.29 12.19 4.62
CA LEU A 41 11.63 11.58 5.91
C LEU A 41 10.38 11.32 6.76
N LEU A 42 9.42 12.24 6.75
CA LEU A 42 8.14 12.02 7.44
C LEU A 42 7.33 10.89 6.78
N ARG A 43 7.33 10.77 5.44
CA ARG A 43 6.71 9.60 4.77
C ARG A 43 7.35 8.30 5.25
N LYS A 44 8.69 8.22 5.26
CA LYS A 44 9.42 7.03 5.72
C LYS A 44 9.19 6.73 7.20
N LEU A 45 9.13 7.77 8.03
CA LEU A 45 8.79 7.63 9.44
C LEU A 45 7.41 7.01 9.60
N PHE A 46 6.40 7.50 8.89
CA PHE A 46 5.04 6.97 9.00
C PHE A 46 4.83 5.60 8.34
N GLN A 47 5.61 5.27 7.32
CA GLN A 47 5.64 3.90 6.78
C GLN A 47 6.17 2.91 7.80
N ARG A 48 7.19 3.31 8.58
CA ARG A 48 7.82 2.44 9.57
C ARG A 48 7.08 2.44 10.92
N GLU A 49 6.59 3.60 11.32
CA GLU A 49 5.92 3.84 12.59
C GLU A 49 4.59 4.57 12.36
N PRO A 50 3.55 3.90 11.81
CA PRO A 50 2.26 4.53 11.52
C PRO A 50 1.60 5.19 12.74
N SER A 51 1.90 4.70 13.95
CA SER A 51 1.42 5.26 15.22
C SER A 51 1.78 6.74 15.42
N PHE A 52 2.94 7.19 14.91
CA PHE A 52 3.38 8.59 15.00
C PHE A 52 2.42 9.56 14.30
N PHE A 53 1.62 9.08 13.34
CA PHE A 53 0.66 9.94 12.66
C PHE A 53 -0.41 10.49 13.61
N THR A 54 -0.85 9.68 14.57
CA THR A 54 -1.84 10.11 15.57
C THR A 54 -1.35 11.26 16.44
N ALA A 55 -0.03 11.43 16.57
CA ALA A 55 0.60 12.53 17.30
C ALA A 55 0.76 13.80 16.45
N LEU A 56 0.66 13.71 15.11
CA LEU A 56 0.98 14.81 14.18
C LEU A 56 -0.22 15.37 13.40
N LYS A 57 -1.44 15.17 13.93
CA LYS A 57 -2.76 15.52 13.33
C LYS A 57 -2.93 16.97 12.81
N HIS A 58 -1.99 17.88 13.07
CA HIS A 58 -2.08 19.31 12.73
C HIS A 58 -1.24 19.77 11.52
N THR A 59 -0.68 18.85 10.72
CA THR A 59 0.26 19.23 9.66
C THR A 59 -0.33 19.03 8.25
N ALA A 60 -1.01 20.07 7.74
CA ALA A 60 -1.61 20.07 6.39
C ALA A 60 -0.60 19.75 5.26
N SER A 61 0.70 20.04 5.45
CA SER A 61 1.75 19.75 4.48
C SER A 61 2.05 18.27 4.28
N LEU A 62 1.60 17.39 5.19
CA LEU A 62 1.81 15.95 5.07
C LEU A 62 0.83 15.30 4.09
N ALA A 63 -0.42 15.76 4.06
CA ALA A 63 -1.43 15.23 3.14
C ALA A 63 -1.06 15.50 1.67
N GLU A 64 -0.49 16.67 1.36
CA GLU A 64 -0.09 17.02 -0.01
C GLU A 64 1.06 16.15 -0.52
N GLY A 65 2.03 15.83 0.34
CA GLY A 65 3.12 14.90 0.03
C GLY A 65 2.67 13.43 -0.13
N MET A 66 1.53 13.05 0.45
CA MET A 66 0.96 11.71 0.25
C MET A 66 0.34 11.53 -1.13
N ASN A 67 -0.31 12.56 -1.67
CA ASN A 67 -1.02 12.47 -2.94
C ASN A 67 -0.08 12.09 -4.10
N SER A 68 1.10 12.70 -4.18
CA SER A 68 2.09 12.37 -5.21
C SER A 68 2.62 10.95 -5.06
N THR A 69 2.81 10.49 -3.81
CA THR A 69 3.26 9.13 -3.52
C THR A 69 2.21 8.10 -3.91
N ILE A 70 0.94 8.36 -3.61
CA ILE A 70 -0.20 7.51 -4.01
C ILE A 70 -0.27 7.39 -5.52
N ALA A 71 -0.22 8.51 -6.24
CA ALA A 71 -0.26 8.53 -7.70
C ALA A 71 0.90 7.74 -8.31
N SER A 72 2.13 7.97 -7.83
CA SER A 72 3.33 7.27 -8.29
C SER A 72 3.24 5.77 -8.03
N ARG A 73 2.89 5.33 -6.81
CA ARG A 73 2.75 3.91 -6.46
C ARG A 73 1.61 3.23 -7.20
N GLY A 74 0.49 3.92 -7.41
CA GLY A 74 -0.61 3.42 -8.24
C GLY A 74 -0.16 3.13 -9.67
N GLY A 75 0.67 4.00 -10.26
CA GLY A 75 1.35 3.75 -11.54
C GLY A 75 2.24 2.51 -11.50
N LEU A 76 3.18 2.47 -10.56
CA LEU A 76 4.13 1.35 -10.42
C LEU A 76 3.45 -0.01 -10.22
N ILE A 77 2.38 -0.07 -9.45
CA ILE A 77 1.59 -1.30 -9.24
C ILE A 77 1.00 -1.80 -10.56
N ARG A 78 0.47 -0.89 -11.41
CA ARG A 78 -0.04 -1.26 -12.74
C ARG A 78 1.06 -1.84 -13.63
N ASP A 79 2.22 -1.20 -13.64
CA ASP A 79 3.37 -1.65 -14.45
C ASP A 79 3.92 -3.00 -13.97
N LEU A 80 3.96 -3.21 -12.65
CA LEU A 80 4.37 -4.50 -12.05
C LEU A 80 3.37 -5.61 -12.39
N ILE A 81 2.06 -5.34 -12.35
CA ILE A 81 1.04 -6.33 -12.72
C ILE A 81 1.17 -6.70 -14.20
N ALA A 82 1.40 -5.74 -15.09
CA ALA A 82 1.66 -6.01 -16.50
C ALA A 82 2.90 -6.90 -16.68
N THR A 83 4.01 -6.54 -16.03
CA THR A 83 5.25 -7.34 -16.04
C THR A 83 5.04 -8.76 -15.52
N ILE A 84 4.27 -8.92 -14.44
CA ILE A 84 3.97 -10.24 -13.85
C ILE A 84 3.12 -11.06 -14.82
N ASN A 85 2.11 -10.47 -15.44
CA ASN A 85 1.27 -11.16 -16.43
C ASN A 85 2.10 -11.63 -17.61
N GLU A 86 2.97 -10.79 -18.18
CA GLU A 86 3.87 -11.19 -19.27
C GLU A 86 4.74 -12.39 -18.89
N ARG A 87 5.41 -12.34 -17.73
CA ARG A 87 6.28 -13.43 -17.25
C ARG A 87 5.50 -14.71 -16.95
N TYR A 88 4.34 -14.58 -16.31
CA TYR A 88 3.51 -15.72 -15.96
C TYR A 88 2.90 -16.37 -17.21
N ALA A 89 2.41 -15.57 -18.16
CA ALA A 89 1.83 -16.04 -19.41
C ALA A 89 2.85 -16.76 -20.29
N ALA A 90 4.11 -16.31 -20.31
CA ALA A 90 5.18 -17.01 -21.02
C ALA A 90 5.40 -18.46 -20.55
N LYS A 91 5.12 -18.74 -19.27
CA LYS A 91 5.26 -20.08 -18.67
C LYS A 91 3.96 -20.89 -18.65
N ASN A 92 2.81 -20.23 -18.48
CA ASN A 92 1.53 -20.89 -18.18
C ASN A 92 0.47 -20.74 -19.30
N GLY A 93 0.74 -19.93 -20.33
CA GLY A 93 -0.19 -19.71 -21.44
C GLY A 93 -1.40 -18.82 -21.13
N ASN A 94 -1.46 -18.22 -19.94
CA ASN A 94 -2.51 -17.29 -19.54
C ASN A 94 -2.00 -16.25 -18.52
N ASP A 95 -2.75 -15.18 -18.29
CA ASP A 95 -2.39 -14.15 -17.31
C ASP A 95 -2.61 -14.60 -15.86
N LEU A 96 -1.72 -14.17 -14.97
CA LEU A 96 -1.89 -14.35 -13.53
C LEU A 96 -3.08 -13.53 -13.01
N PHE A 97 -3.11 -12.24 -13.34
CA PHE A 97 -4.19 -11.31 -13.03
C PHE A 97 -5.14 -11.23 -14.21
N LYS A 98 -6.41 -11.64 -14.03
CA LYS A 98 -7.41 -11.54 -15.11
C LYS A 98 -7.63 -10.08 -15.52
N ALA A 99 -7.36 -9.78 -16.79
CA ALA A 99 -7.71 -8.51 -17.41
C ALA A 99 -9.22 -8.46 -17.68
N THR A 100 -9.97 -7.79 -16.80
CA THR A 100 -11.39 -7.50 -16.99
C THR A 100 -11.62 -6.00 -16.91
N ASN A 101 -12.76 -5.51 -17.42
CA ASN A 101 -13.15 -4.10 -17.28
C ASN A 101 -13.14 -3.66 -15.81
N LYS A 102 -13.57 -4.53 -14.90
CA LYS A 102 -13.55 -4.26 -13.46
C LYS A 102 -12.13 -4.17 -12.90
N THR A 103 -11.20 -4.99 -13.38
CA THR A 103 -9.78 -4.93 -12.99
C THR A 103 -9.15 -3.63 -13.47
N ALA A 104 -9.43 -3.23 -14.72
CA ALA A 104 -8.93 -1.98 -15.30
C ALA A 104 -9.43 -0.75 -14.53
N THR A 105 -10.73 -0.68 -14.23
CA THR A 105 -11.30 0.40 -13.42
C THR A 105 -10.70 0.43 -12.01
N ALA A 106 -10.58 -0.73 -11.35
CA ALA A 106 -9.99 -0.84 -10.03
C ALA A 106 -8.52 -0.35 -10.03
N LEU A 107 -7.72 -0.75 -11.01
CA LEU A 107 -6.33 -0.33 -11.16
C LEU A 107 -6.17 1.17 -11.37
N ASN A 108 -7.06 1.78 -12.15
CA ASN A 108 -7.03 3.24 -12.36
C ASN A 108 -7.37 4.02 -11.09
N SER A 109 -8.22 3.48 -10.23
CA SER A 109 -8.59 4.13 -8.97
C SER A 109 -7.45 4.19 -7.94
N LEU A 110 -6.42 3.33 -8.05
CA LEU A 110 -5.32 3.26 -7.07
C LEU A 110 -4.52 4.56 -6.94
N SER A 111 -4.51 5.38 -7.99
CA SER A 111 -3.78 6.65 -8.05
C SER A 111 -4.54 7.82 -7.41
N ALA A 112 -5.82 7.63 -7.07
CA ALA A 112 -6.65 8.67 -6.45
C ALA A 112 -6.54 8.61 -4.92
N PRO A 113 -6.20 9.73 -4.24
CA PRO A 113 -6.13 9.76 -2.78
C PRO A 113 -7.51 9.59 -2.14
N VAL A 114 -7.60 8.66 -1.18
CA VAL A 114 -8.77 8.41 -0.35
C VAL A 114 -8.84 9.42 0.78
N LYS A 115 -9.97 10.12 0.91
CA LYS A 115 -10.18 11.21 1.87
C LYS A 115 -11.27 10.94 2.89
N SER A 116 -11.94 9.79 2.79
CA SER A 116 -13.08 9.43 3.64
C SER A 116 -13.15 7.92 3.87
N LEU A 117 -13.96 7.50 4.84
CA LEU A 117 -14.20 6.09 5.12
C LEU A 117 -14.87 5.37 3.94
N ASP A 118 -15.78 6.03 3.21
CA ASP A 118 -16.47 5.42 2.08
C ASP A 118 -15.56 5.26 0.86
N GLU A 119 -14.69 6.24 0.62
CA GLU A 119 -13.62 6.09 -0.38
C GLU A 119 -12.63 4.99 0.04
N TYR A 120 -12.35 4.84 1.34
CA TYR A 120 -11.48 3.76 1.85
C TYR A 120 -12.12 2.40 1.62
N LYS A 121 -13.41 2.25 1.91
CA LYS A 121 -14.16 1.01 1.60
C LYS A 121 -14.07 0.67 0.11
N SER A 122 -14.27 1.66 -0.74
CA SER A 122 -14.19 1.51 -2.19
C SER A 122 -12.77 1.09 -2.64
N LEU A 123 -11.72 1.68 -2.07
CA LEU A 123 -10.34 1.27 -2.30
C LEU A 123 -10.12 -0.20 -1.91
N ILE A 124 -10.54 -0.61 -0.70
CA ILE A 124 -10.33 -1.97 -0.22
C ILE A 124 -11.10 -3.00 -1.07
N ASP A 125 -12.33 -2.71 -1.50
CA ASP A 125 -13.08 -3.59 -2.41
C ASP A 125 -12.39 -3.71 -3.79
N ASN A 126 -11.83 -2.61 -4.31
CA ASN A 126 -11.04 -2.62 -5.55
C ASN A 126 -9.75 -3.43 -5.41
N LEU A 127 -9.02 -3.25 -4.31
CA LEU A 127 -7.82 -4.03 -4.01
C LEU A 127 -8.15 -5.52 -3.87
N TYR A 128 -9.24 -5.87 -3.19
CA TYR A 128 -9.69 -7.25 -3.07
C TYR A 128 -10.02 -7.86 -4.43
N PHE A 129 -10.68 -7.10 -5.31
CA PHE A 129 -10.95 -7.55 -6.66
C PHE A 129 -9.66 -7.86 -7.43
N ILE A 130 -8.67 -6.97 -7.36
CA ILE A 130 -7.38 -7.14 -8.04
C ILE A 130 -6.59 -8.32 -7.44
N PHE A 131 -6.33 -8.29 -6.14
CA PHE A 131 -5.34 -9.17 -5.50
C PHE A 131 -5.90 -10.48 -4.96
N ARG A 132 -7.23 -10.65 -4.95
CA ARG A 132 -7.88 -11.91 -4.56
C ARG A 132 -8.69 -12.51 -5.70
N GLU A 133 -9.69 -11.79 -6.19
CA GLU A 133 -10.63 -12.36 -7.18
C GLU A 133 -9.98 -12.55 -8.56
N SER A 134 -9.20 -11.59 -9.04
CA SER A 134 -8.62 -11.65 -10.40
C SER A 134 -7.55 -12.73 -10.55
N ILE A 135 -6.88 -13.08 -9.45
CA ILE A 135 -5.85 -14.13 -9.40
C ILE A 135 -6.48 -15.52 -9.25
N GLY A 136 -7.51 -15.65 -8.42
CA GLY A 136 -8.15 -16.94 -8.12
C GLY A 136 -7.18 -17.91 -7.43
N GLN A 137 -7.09 -19.14 -7.95
CA GLN A 137 -6.25 -20.21 -7.37
C GLN A 137 -4.84 -20.30 -8.00
N ARG A 138 -4.49 -19.41 -8.93
CA ARG A 138 -3.28 -19.50 -9.76
C ARG A 138 -1.95 -19.45 -8.99
N LEU A 139 -1.97 -18.96 -7.75
CA LEU A 139 -0.80 -18.93 -6.87
C LEU A 139 -0.62 -20.22 -6.03
N GLY A 140 -1.49 -21.23 -6.20
CA GLY A 140 -1.30 -22.54 -5.55
C GLY A 140 -1.20 -22.49 -4.01
N GLY A 141 -1.82 -21.49 -3.38
CA GLY A 141 -1.75 -21.27 -1.93
C GLY A 141 -0.57 -20.41 -1.46
N GLN A 142 0.39 -20.08 -2.33
CA GLN A 142 1.50 -19.15 -2.05
C GLN A 142 1.06 -17.70 -2.28
N VAL A 143 0.08 -17.25 -1.50
CA VAL A 143 -0.48 -15.89 -1.61
C VAL A 143 0.42 -14.92 -0.85
N PRO A 144 0.88 -13.82 -1.49
CA PRO A 144 1.68 -12.80 -0.81
C PRO A 144 0.99 -12.24 0.45
N PRO A 145 1.75 -11.91 1.51
CA PRO A 145 1.18 -11.49 2.79
C PRO A 145 0.21 -10.32 2.69
N THR A 146 0.52 -9.30 1.89
CA THR A 146 -0.35 -8.12 1.76
C THR A 146 -1.63 -8.45 1.00
N PHE A 147 -1.64 -9.49 0.15
CA PHE A 147 -2.87 -9.91 -0.54
C PHE A 147 -3.83 -10.60 0.45
N VAL A 148 -3.27 -11.28 1.46
CA VAL A 148 -4.03 -11.79 2.61
C VAL A 148 -4.57 -10.63 3.44
N ASP A 149 -3.71 -9.65 3.77
CA ASP A 149 -4.12 -8.47 4.52
C ASP A 149 -5.27 -7.72 3.82
N VAL A 150 -5.26 -7.57 2.49
CA VAL A 150 -6.36 -6.94 1.74
C VAL A 150 -7.71 -7.64 1.98
N ASN A 151 -7.72 -8.97 2.01
CA ASN A 151 -8.92 -9.74 2.34
C ASN A 151 -9.38 -9.49 3.79
N ASP A 152 -8.43 -9.43 4.71
CA ASP A 152 -8.70 -9.19 6.14
C ASP A 152 -9.22 -7.76 6.37
N LEU A 153 -8.61 -6.76 5.73
CA LEU A 153 -9.07 -5.38 5.72
C LEU A 153 -10.50 -5.26 5.18
N ARG A 154 -10.84 -5.99 4.12
CA ARG A 154 -12.21 -6.05 3.60
C ARG A 154 -13.18 -6.68 4.60
N THR A 155 -12.73 -7.72 5.30
CA THR A 155 -13.53 -8.43 6.31
C THR A 155 -13.89 -7.51 7.48
N ILE A 156 -12.97 -6.65 7.92
CA ILE A 156 -13.23 -5.62 8.95
C ILE A 156 -14.40 -4.73 8.56
N LEU A 157 -14.44 -4.30 7.30
CA LEU A 157 -15.41 -3.31 6.80
C LEU A 157 -16.82 -3.86 6.61
N ARG A 158 -17.01 -5.19 6.59
CA ARG A 158 -18.29 -5.82 6.27
C ARG A 158 -19.11 -6.26 7.50
N HIS A 159 -18.69 -5.91 8.72
CA HIS A 159 -19.30 -6.36 10.00
C HIS A 159 -19.43 -7.89 10.16
N ASP A 160 -18.91 -8.69 9.22
CA ASP A 160 -18.89 -10.16 9.23
C ASP A 160 -17.97 -10.77 10.31
N VAL A 161 -17.37 -9.91 11.13
CA VAL A 161 -16.56 -10.29 12.29
C VAL A 161 -17.44 -10.68 13.48
N ASP A 162 -18.72 -10.29 13.46
CA ASP A 162 -19.64 -10.42 14.60
C ASP A 162 -20.44 -11.73 14.60
N HIS A 163 -20.35 -12.51 13.51
CA HIS A 163 -21.05 -13.79 13.38
C HIS A 163 -20.16 -14.97 13.83
N GLY A 164 -20.40 -15.46 15.05
CA GLY A 164 -19.72 -16.66 15.58
C GLY A 164 -19.80 -16.81 17.09
N LYS A 165 -19.34 -17.96 17.62
CA LYS A 165 -19.20 -18.19 19.07
C LYS A 165 -18.29 -17.11 19.69
N GLY A 166 -18.73 -16.48 20.79
CA GLY A 166 -18.16 -15.23 21.33
C GLY A 166 -16.63 -15.16 21.44
N ALA A 167 -15.97 -16.23 21.89
CA ALA A 167 -14.50 -16.27 22.00
C ALA A 167 -13.78 -16.25 20.63
N LYS A 168 -14.34 -16.94 19.62
CA LYS A 168 -13.79 -16.92 18.25
C LYS A 168 -14.01 -15.57 17.58
N ALA A 169 -15.15 -14.93 17.83
CA ALA A 169 -15.42 -13.59 17.35
C ALA A 169 -14.46 -12.55 17.97
N ALA A 170 -14.18 -12.65 19.28
CA ALA A 170 -13.23 -11.77 19.95
C ALA A 170 -11.80 -11.91 19.40
N ALA A 171 -11.31 -13.14 19.24
CA ALA A 171 -10.00 -13.38 18.65
C ALA A 171 -9.92 -12.89 17.19
N LYS A 172 -10.97 -13.10 16.39
CA LYS A 172 -11.06 -12.59 15.01
C LYS A 172 -11.01 -11.05 14.99
N ARG A 173 -11.74 -10.35 15.88
CA ARG A 173 -11.68 -8.89 16.00
C ARG A 173 -10.28 -8.39 16.37
N GLN A 174 -9.61 -9.04 17.32
CA GLN A 174 -8.25 -8.66 17.72
C GLN A 174 -7.26 -8.83 16.57
N TYR A 175 -7.30 -9.98 15.88
CA TYR A 175 -6.45 -10.25 14.72
C TYR A 175 -6.67 -9.21 13.61
N LEU A 176 -7.93 -9.00 13.23
CA LEU A 176 -8.27 -8.06 12.17
C LEU A 176 -7.91 -6.61 12.55
N GLY A 177 -8.12 -6.22 13.81
CA GLY A 177 -7.68 -4.91 14.31
C GLY A 177 -6.16 -4.73 14.21
N ALA A 178 -5.38 -5.77 14.51
CA ALA A 178 -3.93 -5.75 14.34
C ALA A 178 -3.51 -5.60 12.88
N VAL A 179 -4.23 -6.22 11.94
CA VAL A 179 -4.00 -6.04 10.48
C VAL A 179 -4.22 -4.59 10.07
N PHE A 180 -5.30 -3.93 10.53
CA PHE A 180 -5.50 -2.51 10.22
C PHE A 180 -4.44 -1.62 10.89
N GLN A 181 -4.09 -1.93 12.14
CA GLN A 181 -3.08 -1.19 12.91
C GLN A 181 -1.70 -1.21 12.25
N LYS A 182 -1.34 -2.29 11.56
CA LYS A 182 -0.12 -2.38 10.73
C LYS A 182 0.01 -1.23 9.73
N TYR A 183 -1.10 -0.72 9.21
CA TYR A 183 -1.10 0.32 8.17
C TYR A 183 -1.46 1.72 8.71
N SER A 184 -2.24 1.80 9.78
CA SER A 184 -2.80 3.05 10.28
C SER A 184 -2.26 3.51 11.63
N GLY A 185 -1.66 2.60 12.41
CA GLY A 185 -1.32 2.83 13.80
C GLY A 185 -2.53 2.86 14.75
N ALA A 186 -3.73 2.62 14.24
CA ALA A 186 -5.00 2.64 14.97
C ALA A 186 -5.73 1.29 14.88
N PRO A 187 -6.64 0.98 15.82
CA PRO A 187 -7.27 -0.36 15.89
C PRO A 187 -8.40 -0.57 14.87
N SER A 188 -9.00 0.48 14.32
CA SER A 188 -10.10 0.37 13.35
C SER A 188 -10.21 1.60 12.43
N PRO A 189 -10.84 1.47 11.24
CA PRO A 189 -11.07 2.60 10.33
C PRO A 189 -11.87 3.74 10.96
N ASP A 190 -12.82 3.43 11.86
CA ASP A 190 -13.61 4.45 12.56
C ASP A 190 -12.81 5.19 13.65
N ALA A 191 -11.65 4.68 14.04
CA ALA A 191 -10.79 5.27 15.07
C ALA A 191 -9.79 6.31 14.50
N ILE A 192 -9.77 6.54 13.18
CA ILE A 192 -8.88 7.52 12.54
C ILE A 192 -9.66 8.71 11.99
N ALA A 193 -9.02 9.88 12.01
CA ALA A 193 -9.57 11.06 11.37
C ALA A 193 -9.49 10.92 9.84
N PRO A 194 -10.44 11.50 9.06
CA PRO A 194 -10.44 11.39 7.60
C PRO A 194 -9.11 11.78 6.92
N VAL A 195 -8.40 12.75 7.49
CA VAL A 195 -7.08 13.20 7.01
C VAL A 195 -6.00 12.12 7.06
N ALA A 196 -6.22 11.02 7.79
CA ALA A 196 -5.30 9.89 7.89
C ALA A 196 -5.42 8.89 6.74
N PHE A 197 -6.56 8.83 6.04
CA PHE A 197 -6.79 7.83 5.00
C PHE A 197 -5.78 7.85 3.84
N PRO A 198 -5.30 9.02 3.35
CA PRO A 198 -4.25 9.04 2.34
C PRO A 198 -2.97 8.32 2.79
N LEU A 199 -2.60 8.45 4.07
CA LEU A 199 -1.44 7.76 4.62
C LEU A 199 -1.68 6.25 4.68
N VAL A 200 -2.84 5.82 5.18
CA VAL A 200 -3.20 4.39 5.23
C VAL A 200 -3.14 3.78 3.83
N GLN A 201 -3.70 4.46 2.83
CA GLN A 201 -3.60 4.05 1.43
C GLN A 201 -2.14 3.96 0.98
N ALA A 202 -1.32 4.99 1.23
CA ALA A 202 0.08 5.00 0.83
C ALA A 202 0.86 3.82 1.44
N ASN A 203 0.58 3.47 2.70
CA ASN A 203 1.20 2.34 3.38
C ASN A 203 0.77 0.99 2.78
N ILE A 204 -0.53 0.80 2.51
CA ILE A 204 -1.04 -0.41 1.85
C ILE A 204 -0.42 -0.57 0.45
N LEU A 205 -0.41 0.49 -0.36
CA LEU A 205 0.17 0.47 -1.71
C LEU A 205 1.67 0.17 -1.66
N ALA A 206 2.40 0.68 -0.67
CA ALA A 206 3.82 0.38 -0.51
C ALA A 206 4.07 -1.11 -0.22
N SER A 207 3.28 -1.74 0.66
CA SER A 207 3.39 -3.17 0.94
C SER A 207 2.99 -4.03 -0.27
N LEU A 208 1.94 -3.64 -1.01
CA LEU A 208 1.55 -4.31 -2.25
C LEU A 208 2.63 -4.24 -3.32
N GLU A 209 3.26 -3.08 -3.49
CA GLU A 209 4.37 -2.91 -4.43
C GLU A 209 5.54 -3.84 -4.06
N SER A 210 5.88 -3.94 -2.77
CA SER A 210 6.93 -4.85 -2.29
C SER A 210 6.63 -6.31 -2.63
N ASP A 211 5.40 -6.75 -2.34
CA ASP A 211 4.96 -8.12 -2.64
C ASP A 211 4.93 -8.40 -4.15
N LEU A 212 4.50 -7.44 -4.96
CA LEU A 212 4.54 -7.54 -6.42
C LEU A 212 5.96 -7.62 -6.96
N ARG A 213 6.90 -6.85 -6.42
CA ARG A 213 8.32 -6.95 -6.82
C ARG A 213 8.89 -8.33 -6.50
N ALA A 214 8.60 -8.87 -5.32
CA ALA A 214 9.02 -10.21 -4.93
C ALA A 214 8.41 -11.28 -5.85
N LEU A 215 7.11 -11.17 -6.15
CA LEU A 215 6.40 -12.06 -7.06
C LEU A 215 6.93 -11.98 -8.50
N ALA A 216 7.22 -10.78 -9.00
CA ALA A 216 7.83 -10.59 -10.31
C ALA A 216 9.20 -11.27 -10.39
N ALA A 217 10.00 -11.17 -9.32
CA ALA A 217 11.32 -11.80 -9.24
C ALA A 217 11.25 -13.33 -9.20
N SER A 218 10.24 -13.92 -8.55
CA SER A 218 10.06 -15.38 -8.51
C SER A 218 9.56 -16.00 -9.82
N LEU A 219 9.12 -15.17 -10.78
CA LEU A 219 8.60 -15.63 -12.07
C LEU A 219 9.64 -15.62 -13.19
N VAL A 220 10.88 -15.18 -12.93
CA VAL A 220 12.03 -15.36 -13.82
C VAL A 220 12.48 -16.82 -13.75
#